data_AF-A0A661H947-F1
#
_entry.id   AF-A0A661H947-F1
#
_cell.length_a   1.000
_cell.length_b   1.000
_cell.length_c   1.000
_cell.angle_alpha   90.00
_cell.angle_beta   90.00
_cell.angle_gamma   90.00
#
_symmetry.space_group_name_H-M   'P 1'
#
loop_
_entity.id
_entity.type
_entity.pdbx_description
1 polymer ?
#
loop_
_entity_poly.entity_id
_entity_poly.type
_entity_poly.pdbx_seq_one_letter_code
_entity_poly.pdbx_strand_id
1 'polypeptide(L)'
;MFRPENKPPESPGRELHIVFQRDALVSDMRSPELCLIAQEQVQQGDWTVLRRHFLGYWHEQPCYALEIDAVDQLDPMQFQTGNLYQILGRVDEQLFALAGRASQLLDWERDHRFCGRCGNEMQVDTDERAMRCAPCSTINYPRIAPCIIVLVTRGEELLLARNANFPQPMYSTLAGFVEAGETAEETLIREVREEVGVEVCNLKYFQSQSWPFPNQLMLGYFAEYAGGDIVCDEIEIADARWFHYSDLPMTPPISSISGQLIQHYIKHLN
;
A
#
# COMPACT_ATOMS: atom_id res chain seq x y z
N MET A 1 9.32 15.31 7.79
CA MET A 1 9.20 14.01 8.50
C MET A 1 7.78 13.90 9.00
N PHE A 2 7.13 12.78 8.72
CA PHE A 2 5.77 12.51 9.16
C PHE A 2 5.74 12.00 10.61
N ARG A 3 4.80 12.51 11.41
CA ARG A 3 4.51 12.01 12.76
C ARG A 3 3.04 11.60 12.84
N PRO A 4 2.73 10.30 13.00
CA PRO A 4 1.35 9.85 13.13
C PRO A 4 0.74 10.34 14.45
N GLU A 5 -0.51 10.78 14.42
CA GLU A 5 -1.27 11.17 15.60
C GLU A 5 -2.77 10.90 15.35
N ASN A 6 -3.52 10.58 16.40
CA ASN A 6 -4.95 10.25 16.26
C ASN A 6 -5.86 11.43 16.59
N LYS A 7 -5.38 12.40 17.36
CA LYS A 7 -6.14 13.57 17.78
C LYS A 7 -5.68 14.81 17.03
N PRO A 8 -6.58 15.54 16.35
CA PRO A 8 -6.22 16.81 15.73
C PRO A 8 -5.82 17.85 16.79
N PRO A 9 -5.07 18.90 16.43
CA PRO A 9 -4.74 19.98 17.35
C PRO A 9 -6.00 20.72 17.82
N GLU A 10 -5.99 21.22 19.06
CA GLU A 10 -7.12 21.98 19.63
C GLU A 10 -7.39 23.30 18.89
N SER A 11 -6.35 23.92 18.32
CA SER A 11 -6.45 25.13 17.50
C SER A 11 -6.07 24.83 16.06
N PRO A 12 -6.92 25.17 15.07
CA PRO A 12 -6.59 25.01 13.66
C PRO A 12 -5.46 26.00 13.29
N GLY A 13 -4.27 25.46 13.06
CA GLY A 13 -3.19 26.18 12.36
C GLY A 13 -3.39 26.08 10.85
N ARG A 14 -2.34 26.37 10.07
CA ARG A 14 -2.33 26.04 8.63
C ARG A 14 -2.34 24.53 8.45
N GLU A 15 -3.31 24.03 7.71
CA GLU A 15 -3.50 22.61 7.45
C GLU A 15 -3.00 22.21 6.05
N LEU A 16 -2.46 21.01 5.96
CA LEU A 16 -2.14 20.34 4.70
C LEU A 16 -3.14 19.22 4.44
N HIS A 17 -3.42 18.96 3.17
CA HIS A 17 -4.41 17.98 2.77
C HIS A 17 -3.85 17.05 1.69
N ILE A 18 -4.05 15.74 1.88
CA ILE A 18 -4.03 14.78 0.78
C ILE A 18 -5.48 14.65 0.29
N VAL A 19 -5.76 15.06 -0.94
CA VAL A 19 -7.13 15.15 -1.46
C VAL A 19 -7.36 14.06 -2.50
N PHE A 20 -8.47 13.35 -2.36
CA PHE A 20 -8.95 12.39 -3.33
C PHE A 20 -10.32 12.80 -3.85
N GLN A 21 -10.56 12.58 -5.14
CA GLN A 21 -11.90 12.58 -5.73
C GLN A 21 -12.23 11.13 -6.09
N ARG A 22 -13.01 10.46 -5.22
CA ARG A 22 -13.14 9.00 -5.17
C ARG A 22 -11.78 8.32 -4.96
N ASP A 23 -11.30 7.54 -5.93
CA ASP A 23 -10.04 6.80 -5.95
C ASP A 23 -8.90 7.59 -6.62
N ALA A 24 -9.20 8.75 -7.20
CA ALA A 24 -8.22 9.57 -7.90
C ALA A 24 -7.57 10.58 -6.95
N LEU A 25 -6.25 10.49 -6.79
CA LEU A 25 -5.44 11.44 -6.05
C LEU A 25 -5.41 12.76 -6.82
N VAL A 26 -5.77 13.85 -6.15
CA VAL A 26 -5.63 15.22 -6.66
C VAL A 26 -4.22 15.72 -6.36
N SER A 27 -3.53 16.20 -7.38
CA SER A 27 -2.17 16.74 -7.28
C SER A 27 -2.11 18.17 -7.83
N ASP A 28 -1.40 19.07 -7.16
CA ASP A 28 -1.12 20.42 -7.67
C ASP A 28 0.11 20.38 -8.58
N MET A 29 -0.10 20.68 -9.86
CA MET A 29 0.97 20.67 -10.87
C MET A 29 2.01 21.77 -10.65
N ARG A 30 1.71 22.77 -9.82
CA ARG A 30 2.58 23.91 -9.50
C ARG A 30 3.35 23.70 -8.19
N SER A 31 3.02 22.66 -7.42
CA SER A 31 3.67 22.36 -6.13
C SER A 31 4.84 21.39 -6.33
N PRO A 32 5.99 21.61 -5.65
CA PRO A 32 7.05 20.61 -5.58
C PRO A 32 6.64 19.37 -4.76
N GLU A 33 5.70 19.53 -3.83
CA GLU A 33 5.11 18.46 -3.04
C GLU A 33 3.79 18.01 -3.70
N LEU A 34 3.91 17.17 -4.73
CA LEU A 34 2.85 16.86 -5.71
C LEU A 34 1.46 16.62 -5.12
N CYS A 35 1.36 15.94 -3.98
CA CYS A 35 0.09 15.49 -3.39
C CYS A 35 -0.35 16.26 -2.14
N LEU A 36 0.39 17.30 -1.72
CA LEU A 36 0.02 18.14 -0.59
C LEU A 36 -0.66 19.42 -1.07
N ILE A 37 -1.91 19.61 -0.63
CA ILE A 37 -2.73 20.77 -0.97
C ILE A 37 -2.92 21.62 0.29
N ALA A 38 -2.59 22.90 0.20
CA ALA A 38 -2.75 23.83 1.31
C ALA A 38 -4.24 24.15 1.56
N GLN A 39 -4.58 24.43 2.81
CA GLN A 39 -5.95 24.78 3.22
C GLN A 39 -6.55 25.92 2.39
N GLU A 40 -5.77 26.95 2.06
CA GLU A 40 -6.24 28.09 1.25
C GLU A 40 -6.66 27.65 -0.16
N GLN A 41 -6.01 26.63 -0.72
CA GLN A 41 -6.34 26.10 -2.05
C GLN A 41 -7.62 25.28 -2.02
N VAL A 42 -7.82 24.47 -0.97
CA VAL A 42 -9.08 23.75 -0.74
C VAL A 42 -10.24 24.73 -0.60
N GLN A 43 -10.05 25.82 0.16
CA GLN A 43 -11.06 26.87 0.33
C GLN A 43 -11.36 27.64 -0.96
N GLN A 44 -10.34 27.91 -1.79
CA GLN A 44 -10.52 28.56 -3.10
C GLN A 44 -11.27 27.68 -4.09
N GLY A 45 -11.11 26.36 -4.00
CA GLY A 45 -11.80 25.40 -4.86
C GLY A 45 -13.30 25.26 -4.57
N ASP A 46 -13.77 25.70 -3.40
CA ASP A 46 -15.16 25.55 -2.93
C ASP A 46 -15.68 24.10 -3.02
N TRP A 47 -14.80 23.13 -2.74
CA TRP A 47 -15.12 21.70 -2.88
C TRP A 47 -15.99 21.20 -1.74
N THR A 48 -16.96 20.35 -2.07
CA THR A 48 -17.80 19.64 -1.11
C THR A 48 -17.01 18.48 -0.51
N VAL A 49 -16.62 18.61 0.76
CA VAL A 49 -15.90 17.56 1.50
C VAL A 49 -16.88 16.49 1.98
N LEU A 50 -16.75 15.27 1.44
CA LEU A 50 -17.55 14.10 1.82
C LEU A 50 -16.99 13.38 3.04
N ARG A 51 -15.65 13.32 3.17
CA ARG A 51 -14.95 12.64 4.27
C ARG A 51 -13.70 13.42 4.65
N ARG A 52 -13.36 13.41 5.94
CA ARG A 52 -12.16 14.08 6.48
C ARG A 52 -11.55 13.27 7.61
N HIS A 53 -10.30 12.87 7.45
CA HIS A 53 -9.53 12.15 8.48
C HIS A 53 -8.27 12.90 8.85
N PHE A 54 -8.03 13.10 10.15
CA PHE A 54 -6.71 13.53 10.60
C PHE A 54 -5.70 12.39 10.44
N LEU A 55 -4.54 12.69 9.86
CA LEU A 55 -3.47 11.72 9.59
C LEU A 55 -2.34 11.83 10.62
N GLY A 56 -2.08 13.04 11.11
CA GLY A 56 -0.93 13.38 11.93
C GLY A 56 -0.30 14.68 11.46
N TYR A 57 1.01 14.79 11.61
CA TYR A 57 1.76 15.99 11.27
C TYR A 57 2.78 15.72 10.17
N TRP A 58 2.75 16.53 9.11
CA TRP A 58 3.78 16.58 8.08
C TRP A 58 4.65 17.82 8.31
N HIS A 59 5.92 17.63 8.72
CA HIS A 59 6.80 18.75 9.09
C HIS A 59 6.15 19.72 10.09
N GLU A 60 5.59 19.19 11.17
CA GLU A 60 4.85 19.92 12.22
C GLU A 60 3.54 20.60 11.78
N GLN A 61 3.13 20.50 10.52
CA GLN A 61 1.84 20.98 10.06
C GLN A 61 0.79 19.87 10.13
N PRO A 62 -0.40 20.11 10.70
CA PRO A 62 -1.46 19.12 10.75
C PRO A 62 -1.89 18.74 9.33
N CYS A 63 -1.96 17.43 9.08
CA CYS A 63 -2.28 16.87 7.78
C CYS A 63 -3.55 16.02 7.84
N TYR A 64 -4.42 16.19 6.84
CA TYR A 64 -5.70 15.51 6.73
C TYR A 64 -5.85 14.80 5.39
N ALA A 65 -6.57 13.68 5.38
CA ALA A 65 -7.12 13.11 4.15
C ALA A 65 -8.50 13.71 3.90
N LEU A 66 -8.76 14.15 2.66
CA LEU A 66 -10.07 14.60 2.22
C LEU A 66 -10.55 13.75 1.06
N GLU A 67 -11.83 13.36 1.10
CA GLU A 67 -12.54 12.96 -0.10
C GLU A 67 -13.50 14.08 -0.48
N ILE A 68 -13.36 14.62 -1.70
CA ILE A 68 -14.25 15.64 -2.27
C ILE A 68 -15.27 14.98 -3.19
N ASP A 69 -16.38 15.68 -3.44
CA ASP A 69 -17.45 15.17 -4.30
C ASP A 69 -16.96 15.06 -5.75
N ALA A 70 -17.41 14.02 -6.44
CA ALA A 70 -17.09 13.79 -7.85
C ALA A 70 -17.74 14.83 -8.77
N VAL A 71 -18.73 15.59 -8.30
CA VAL A 71 -19.34 16.69 -9.04
C VAL A 71 -18.52 17.98 -9.00
N ASP A 72 -17.58 18.09 -8.05
CA ASP A 72 -16.74 19.28 -7.91
C ASP A 72 -15.77 19.38 -9.09
N GLN A 73 -15.67 20.58 -9.68
CA GLN A 73 -14.77 20.85 -10.79
C GLN A 73 -13.39 21.25 -10.27
N LEU A 74 -12.38 20.52 -10.71
CA LEU A 74 -10.98 20.86 -10.48
C LEU A 74 -10.50 21.77 -11.61
N ASP A 75 -9.84 22.89 -11.29
CA ASP A 75 -9.20 23.72 -12.30
C ASP A 75 -8.09 22.92 -13.02
N PRO A 76 -8.27 22.55 -14.30
CA PRO A 76 -7.32 21.71 -15.02
C PRO A 76 -6.00 22.42 -15.33
N MET A 77 -5.91 23.74 -15.13
CA MET A 77 -4.65 24.49 -15.23
C MET A 77 -3.81 24.41 -13.95
N GLN A 78 -4.41 23.97 -12.84
CA GLN A 78 -3.76 23.90 -11.53
C GLN A 78 -3.64 22.46 -11.04
N PHE A 79 -4.72 21.69 -11.14
CA PHE A 79 -4.80 20.35 -10.57
C PHE A 79 -4.84 19.28 -11.66
N GLN A 80 -4.25 18.14 -11.34
CA GLN A 80 -4.39 16.90 -12.10
C GLN A 80 -4.92 15.80 -11.17
N THR A 81 -5.61 14.82 -11.76
CA THR A 81 -6.04 13.62 -11.06
C THR A 81 -5.33 12.38 -11.59
N GLY A 82 -5.01 11.45 -10.71
CA GLY A 82 -4.30 10.23 -11.09
C GLY A 82 -4.38 9.13 -10.06
N ASN A 83 -3.97 7.93 -10.43
CA ASN A 83 -3.85 6.82 -9.49
C ASN A 83 -2.67 7.07 -8.53
N LEU A 84 -2.82 6.74 -7.25
CA LEU A 84 -1.77 6.85 -6.23
C LEU A 84 -0.44 6.21 -6.67
N TYR A 85 -0.47 5.10 -7.41
CA TYR A 85 0.72 4.43 -7.93
C TYR A 85 1.58 5.34 -8.81
N GLN A 86 1.00 6.36 -9.46
CA GLN A 86 1.74 7.26 -10.35
C GLN A 86 2.73 8.18 -9.62
N ILE A 87 2.58 8.37 -8.30
CA ILE A 87 3.53 9.15 -7.50
C ILE A 87 4.62 8.28 -6.87
N LEU A 88 4.55 6.95 -6.98
CA LEU A 88 5.56 6.03 -6.45
C LEU A 88 6.93 6.32 -7.09
N GLY A 89 7.94 6.60 -6.27
CA GLY A 89 9.29 6.97 -6.71
C GLY A 89 9.43 8.39 -7.28
N ARG A 90 8.33 9.16 -7.36
CA ARG A 90 8.35 10.59 -7.70
C ARG A 90 8.32 11.49 -6.46
N VAL A 91 7.83 10.98 -5.35
CA VAL A 91 7.88 11.60 -4.02
C VAL A 91 8.77 10.79 -3.10
N ASP A 92 9.16 11.36 -1.96
CA ASP A 92 9.86 10.61 -0.93
C ASP A 92 8.98 9.53 -0.31
N GLU A 93 9.62 8.53 0.31
CA GLU A 93 8.95 7.36 0.88
C GLU A 93 7.93 7.71 1.98
N GLN A 94 8.21 8.72 2.81
CA GLN A 94 7.29 9.10 3.89
C GLN A 94 6.05 9.79 3.33
N LEU A 95 6.22 10.62 2.30
CA LEU A 95 5.08 11.26 1.64
C LEU A 95 4.23 10.25 0.89
N PHE A 96 4.84 9.26 0.22
CA PHE A 96 4.09 8.16 -0.41
C PHE A 96 3.30 7.36 0.62
N ALA A 97 3.92 6.99 1.74
CA ALA A 97 3.27 6.27 2.83
C ALA A 97 2.12 7.09 3.45
N LEU A 98 2.28 8.41 3.57
CA LEU A 98 1.23 9.32 4.03
C LEU A 98 0.04 9.38 3.06
N ALA A 99 0.30 9.50 1.76
CA ALA A 99 -0.75 9.47 0.74
C ALA A 99 -1.46 8.11 0.68
N GLY A 100 -0.71 7.01 0.84
CA GLY A 100 -1.26 5.66 0.99
C GLY A 100 -2.17 5.51 2.19
N ARG A 101 -1.74 6.03 3.35
CA ARG A 101 -2.57 6.07 4.55
C ARG A 101 -3.86 6.86 4.31
N ALA A 102 -3.79 8.00 3.62
CA ALA A 102 -4.97 8.78 3.26
C ALA A 102 -5.97 7.95 2.42
N SER A 103 -5.50 7.31 1.34
CA SER A 103 -6.33 6.43 0.51
C SER A 103 -7.01 5.34 1.33
N GLN A 104 -6.23 4.57 2.10
CA GLN A 104 -6.73 3.44 2.89
C GLN A 104 -7.83 3.85 3.88
N LEU A 105 -7.72 5.03 4.49
CA LEU A 105 -8.70 5.53 5.45
C LEU A 105 -9.99 6.03 4.80
N LEU A 106 -9.88 6.74 3.68
CA LEU A 106 -11.04 7.19 2.92
C LEU A 106 -11.80 6.00 2.32
N ASP A 107 -11.07 5.04 1.75
CA ASP A 107 -11.62 3.80 1.21
C ASP A 107 -12.32 2.99 2.30
N TRP A 108 -11.69 2.86 3.47
CA TRP A 108 -12.28 2.16 4.61
C TRP A 108 -13.60 2.80 5.06
N GLU A 109 -13.66 4.12 5.30
CA GLU A 109 -14.92 4.75 5.72
C GLU A 109 -16.00 4.60 4.64
N ARG A 110 -15.63 4.76 3.36
CA ARG A 110 -16.55 4.60 2.22
C ARG A 110 -17.14 3.18 2.14
N ASP A 111 -16.34 2.16 2.41
CA ASP A 111 -16.75 0.75 2.29
C ASP A 111 -17.48 0.22 3.54
N HIS A 112 -17.53 1.01 4.62
CA HIS A 112 -18.18 0.63 5.89
C HIS A 112 -19.32 1.57 6.28
N ARG A 113 -19.98 2.19 5.28
CA ARG A 113 -21.20 3.00 5.50
C ARG A 113 -22.36 2.20 6.11
N PHE A 114 -22.41 0.89 5.86
CA PHE A 114 -23.42 -0.01 6.39
C PHE A 114 -22.78 -1.20 7.12
N CYS A 115 -23.45 -1.66 8.18
CA CYS A 115 -22.97 -2.72 9.03
C CYS A 115 -23.11 -4.08 8.33
N GLY A 116 -21.98 -4.76 8.10
CA GLY A 116 -21.98 -6.11 7.52
C GLY A 116 -22.72 -7.18 8.34
N ARG A 117 -23.07 -6.90 9.61
CA ARG A 117 -23.83 -7.83 10.47
C ARG A 117 -25.35 -7.66 10.38
N CYS A 118 -25.84 -6.42 10.34
CA CYS A 118 -27.28 -6.14 10.44
C CYS A 118 -27.84 -5.20 9.36
N GLY A 119 -27.01 -4.71 8.43
CA GLY A 119 -27.40 -3.85 7.32
C GLY A 119 -27.72 -2.39 7.67
N ASN A 120 -27.68 -2.00 8.95
CA ASN A 120 -27.94 -0.62 9.38
C ASN A 120 -26.75 0.30 9.09
N GLU A 121 -27.00 1.59 8.94
CA GLU A 121 -25.96 2.61 8.76
C GLU A 121 -24.98 2.63 9.94
N MET A 122 -23.70 2.81 9.64
CA MET A 122 -22.63 2.95 10.64
C MET A 122 -22.25 4.41 10.81
N GLN A 123 -21.71 4.74 11.98
CA GLN A 123 -21.22 6.08 12.32
C GLN A 123 -19.74 6.01 12.62
N VAL A 124 -19.00 7.07 12.28
CA VAL A 124 -17.61 7.23 12.70
C VAL A 124 -17.57 7.33 14.23
N ASP A 125 -16.71 6.53 14.86
CA ASP A 125 -16.50 6.54 16.30
C ASP A 125 -15.75 7.83 16.74
N THR A 126 -16.10 8.35 17.92
CA THR A 126 -15.52 9.60 18.43
C THR A 126 -14.23 9.41 19.21
N ASP A 127 -13.97 8.21 19.71
CA ASP A 127 -12.85 7.90 20.60
C ASP A 127 -11.73 7.16 19.89
N GLU A 128 -12.10 6.29 18.95
CA GLU A 128 -11.18 5.46 18.17
C GLU A 128 -11.37 5.67 16.67
N ARG A 129 -10.35 5.29 15.89
CA ARG A 129 -10.47 5.24 14.44
C ARG A 129 -11.25 3.99 14.04
N ALA A 130 -12.57 4.05 14.20
CA ALA A 130 -13.47 2.94 13.95
C ALA A 130 -14.82 3.40 13.37
N MET A 131 -15.54 2.49 12.74
CA MET A 131 -16.97 2.63 12.42
C MET A 131 -17.75 1.83 13.45
N ARG A 132 -18.79 2.42 14.04
CA ARG A 132 -19.66 1.80 15.04
C ARG A 132 -21.09 1.69 14.55
N CYS A 133 -21.68 0.51 14.70
CA CYS A 133 -23.09 0.28 14.47
C CYS A 133 -23.86 0.39 15.79
N ALA A 134 -24.66 1.44 15.99
CA ALA A 134 -25.42 1.62 17.22
C ALA A 134 -26.43 0.47 17.50
N PRO A 135 -27.19 -0.05 16.52
CA PRO A 135 -28.16 -1.12 16.78
C PRO A 135 -27.58 -2.45 17.31
N CYS A 136 -26.40 -2.86 16.86
CA CYS A 136 -25.82 -4.17 17.21
C CYS A 136 -24.44 -4.11 17.87
N SER A 137 -23.94 -2.91 18.16
CA SER A 137 -22.63 -2.64 18.77
C SER A 137 -21.42 -3.20 18.02
N THR A 138 -21.58 -3.59 16.75
CA THR A 138 -20.46 -4.03 15.91
C THR A 138 -19.51 -2.85 15.66
N ILE A 139 -18.23 -3.09 15.88
CA ILE A 139 -17.14 -2.15 15.61
C ILE A 139 -16.35 -2.69 14.42
N ASN A 140 -15.98 -1.80 13.50
CA ASN A 140 -15.09 -2.10 12.39
C ASN A 140 -13.91 -1.14 12.40
N TYR A 141 -12.70 -1.65 12.27
CA TYR A 141 -11.47 -0.87 12.22
C TYR A 141 -10.94 -0.82 10.78
N PRO A 142 -10.07 0.16 10.43
CA PRO A 142 -9.36 0.19 9.16
C PRO A 142 -8.77 -1.18 8.83
N ARG A 143 -9.13 -1.72 7.66
CA ARG A 143 -8.68 -3.04 7.23
C ARG A 143 -7.23 -2.96 6.80
N ILE A 144 -6.40 -3.88 7.30
CA ILE A 144 -5.04 -4.12 6.85
C ILE A 144 -4.92 -5.61 6.56
N ALA A 145 -4.60 -5.97 5.32
CA ALA A 145 -4.45 -7.35 4.88
C ALA A 145 -2.96 -7.75 4.96
N PRO A 146 -2.55 -8.66 5.86
CA PRO A 146 -1.17 -9.13 5.89
C PRO A 146 -0.85 -9.93 4.63
N CYS A 147 0.30 -9.66 4.03
CA CYS A 147 0.75 -10.27 2.79
C CYS A 147 2.25 -10.55 2.91
N ILE A 148 2.69 -11.78 2.65
CA ILE A 148 4.13 -12.07 2.61
C ILE A 148 4.70 -11.67 1.26
N ILE A 149 5.98 -11.35 1.22
CA ILE A 149 6.73 -11.21 -0.01
C ILE A 149 8.14 -11.76 0.21
N VAL A 150 8.58 -12.67 -0.65
CA VAL A 150 9.78 -13.47 -0.40
C VAL A 150 10.71 -13.48 -1.61
N LEU A 151 11.98 -13.16 -1.37
CA LEU A 151 13.04 -13.48 -2.30
C LEU A 151 13.60 -14.86 -1.98
N VAL A 152 13.37 -15.82 -2.88
CA VAL A 152 13.96 -17.16 -2.79
C VAL A 152 15.29 -17.19 -3.55
N THR A 153 16.34 -17.69 -2.91
CA THR A 153 17.70 -17.68 -3.49
C THR A 153 18.36 -19.05 -3.50
N ARG A 154 19.28 -19.24 -4.46
CA ARG A 154 20.14 -20.42 -4.60
C ARG A 154 21.55 -19.96 -4.95
N GLY A 155 22.33 -19.62 -3.93
CA GLY A 155 23.66 -19.02 -4.12
C GLY A 155 23.57 -17.67 -4.84
N GLU A 156 24.13 -17.59 -6.04
CA GLU A 156 24.15 -16.39 -6.89
C GLU A 156 22.89 -16.21 -7.75
N GLU A 157 21.93 -17.13 -7.65
CA GLU A 157 20.67 -17.10 -8.39
C GLU A 157 19.49 -16.65 -7.53
N LEU A 158 18.60 -15.87 -8.14
CA LEU A 158 17.36 -15.34 -7.57
C LEU A 158 16.18 -15.97 -8.34
N LEU A 159 15.21 -16.53 -7.61
CA LEU A 159 13.95 -16.95 -8.22
C LEU A 159 13.03 -15.75 -8.36
N LEU A 160 12.70 -15.41 -9.60
CA LEU A 160 11.77 -14.33 -9.91
C LEU A 160 10.65 -14.85 -10.81
N ALA A 161 9.45 -14.30 -10.62
CA ALA A 161 8.26 -14.69 -11.34
C ALA A 161 7.57 -13.48 -11.98
N ARG A 162 6.88 -13.73 -13.08
CA ARG A 162 6.07 -12.76 -13.81
C ARG A 162 4.61 -13.11 -13.64
N ASN A 163 3.88 -12.27 -12.90
CA ASN A 163 2.45 -12.45 -12.70
C ASN A 163 1.68 -12.32 -14.03
N ALA A 164 0.70 -13.19 -14.26
CA ALA A 164 -0.09 -13.24 -15.48
C ALA A 164 -0.99 -12.01 -15.68
N ASN A 165 -1.42 -11.38 -14.58
CA ASN A 165 -2.33 -10.24 -14.58
C ASN A 165 -1.61 -8.88 -14.66
N PHE A 166 -0.27 -8.85 -14.57
CA PHE A 166 0.46 -7.59 -14.57
C PHE A 166 0.71 -7.08 -16.01
N PRO A 167 0.33 -5.82 -16.35
CA PRO A 167 0.38 -5.33 -17.74
C PRO A 167 1.79 -5.20 -18.33
N GLN A 168 2.80 -4.98 -17.48
CA GLN A 168 4.20 -4.88 -17.90
C GLN A 168 4.94 -6.18 -17.60
N PRO A 169 5.81 -6.68 -18.51
CA PRO A 169 6.58 -7.89 -18.28
C PRO A 169 7.72 -7.64 -17.29
N MET A 170 7.38 -7.50 -16.01
CA MET A 170 8.29 -7.34 -14.89
C MET A 170 8.40 -8.66 -14.14
N TYR A 171 9.62 -9.02 -13.75
CA TYR A 171 9.86 -10.17 -12.88
C TYR A 171 10.07 -9.67 -11.46
N SER A 172 9.24 -10.13 -10.53
CA SER A 172 9.29 -9.78 -9.12
C SER A 172 9.53 -10.99 -8.25
N THR A 173 9.78 -10.74 -6.97
CA THR A 173 9.67 -11.74 -5.91
C THR A 173 8.24 -12.28 -5.80
N LEU A 174 8.08 -13.44 -5.17
CA LEU A 174 6.80 -14.11 -4.91
C LEU A 174 6.08 -13.43 -3.74
N ALA A 175 4.75 -13.38 -3.75
CA ALA A 175 3.97 -12.72 -2.72
C ALA A 175 2.56 -13.30 -2.61
N GLY A 176 2.01 -13.37 -1.40
CA GLY A 176 0.68 -13.92 -1.20
C GLY A 176 0.06 -13.54 0.15
N PHE A 177 -1.27 -13.63 0.22
CA PHE A 177 -2.02 -13.20 1.39
C PHE A 177 -1.92 -14.23 2.52
N VAL A 178 -1.77 -13.75 3.74
CA VAL A 178 -1.83 -14.61 4.93
C VAL A 178 -3.27 -15.05 5.14
N GLU A 179 -3.51 -16.37 5.21
CA GLU A 179 -4.84 -16.92 5.45
C GLU A 179 -5.19 -17.05 6.94
N ALA A 180 -6.48 -17.23 7.21
CA ALA A 180 -6.98 -17.40 8.56
C ALA A 180 -6.43 -18.67 9.20
N GLY A 181 -5.63 -18.49 10.26
CA GLY A 181 -5.02 -19.60 10.99
C GLY A 181 -3.57 -19.87 10.62
N GLU A 182 -3.01 -19.14 9.64
CA GLU A 182 -1.61 -19.25 9.26
C GLU A 182 -0.72 -18.23 9.99
N THR A 183 0.50 -18.65 10.28
CA THR A 183 1.64 -17.75 10.49
C THR A 183 2.16 -17.22 9.16
N ALA A 184 2.92 -16.12 9.18
CA ALA A 184 3.53 -15.58 7.97
C ALA A 184 4.51 -16.60 7.34
N GLU A 185 5.20 -17.38 8.16
CA GLU A 185 6.12 -18.43 7.71
C GLU A 185 5.39 -19.59 7.02
N GLU A 186 4.23 -20.01 7.54
CA GLU A 186 3.39 -21.04 6.90
C GLU A 186 2.85 -20.55 5.56
N THR A 187 2.32 -19.32 5.51
CA THR A 187 1.87 -18.67 4.26
C THR A 187 3.02 -18.63 3.25
N LEU A 188 4.21 -18.18 3.64
CA LEU A 188 5.36 -18.11 2.74
C LEU A 188 5.69 -19.47 2.13
N ILE A 189 5.71 -20.54 2.92
CA ILE A 189 5.99 -21.90 2.43
C ILE A 189 4.88 -22.36 1.49
N ARG A 190 3.61 -22.12 1.85
CA ARG A 190 2.45 -22.49 1.02
C ARG A 190 2.50 -21.76 -0.32
N GLU A 191 2.59 -20.44 -0.31
CA GLU A 191 2.58 -19.58 -1.52
C GLU A 191 3.71 -19.95 -2.48
N VAL A 192 4.94 -20.12 -1.99
CA VAL A 192 6.07 -20.51 -2.86
C VAL A 192 5.83 -21.88 -3.51
N ARG A 193 5.23 -22.82 -2.76
CA ARG A 193 4.91 -24.14 -3.30
C ARG A 193 3.74 -24.11 -4.29
N GLU A 194 2.70 -23.33 -4.01
CA GLU A 194 1.52 -23.19 -4.87
C GLU A 194 1.85 -22.46 -6.18
N GLU A 195 2.54 -21.32 -6.10
CA GLU A 195 2.81 -20.48 -7.26
C GLU A 195 3.86 -21.07 -8.21
N VAL A 196 4.90 -21.72 -7.67
CA VAL A 196 6.08 -22.13 -8.46
C VAL A 196 6.62 -23.52 -8.15
N GLY A 197 6.02 -24.29 -7.24
CA GLY A 197 6.35 -25.70 -7.03
C GLY A 197 7.67 -26.01 -6.31
N VAL A 198 8.37 -24.99 -5.80
CA VAL A 198 9.66 -25.18 -5.11
C VAL A 198 9.50 -25.24 -3.60
N GLU A 199 10.39 -25.96 -2.94
CA GLU A 199 10.48 -26.05 -1.48
C GLU A 199 11.56 -25.09 -0.96
N VAL A 200 11.32 -24.49 0.21
CA VAL A 200 12.22 -23.48 0.81
C VAL A 200 12.55 -23.77 2.27
N CYS A 201 13.67 -23.23 2.73
CA CYS A 201 14.12 -23.28 4.12
C CYS A 201 14.80 -21.97 4.54
N ASN A 202 15.30 -21.91 5.78
CA ASN A 202 16.08 -20.77 6.31
C ASN A 202 15.39 -19.40 6.12
N LEU A 203 14.08 -19.34 6.41
CA LEU A 203 13.28 -18.13 6.32
C LEU A 203 13.86 -17.05 7.26
N LYS A 204 14.09 -15.85 6.73
CA LYS A 204 14.62 -14.70 7.48
C LYS A 204 13.78 -13.47 7.17
N TYR A 205 13.12 -12.93 8.20
CA TYR A 205 12.43 -11.65 8.09
C TYR A 205 13.42 -10.52 7.75
N PHE A 206 13.01 -9.64 6.84
CA PHE A 206 13.77 -8.47 6.42
C PHE A 206 13.20 -7.19 7.04
N GLN A 207 12.02 -6.78 6.58
CA GLN A 207 11.28 -5.61 7.03
C GLN A 207 9.84 -5.67 6.53
N SER A 208 9.02 -4.67 6.88
CA SER A 208 7.66 -4.53 6.38
C SER A 208 7.45 -3.21 5.64
N GLN A 209 6.54 -3.21 4.68
CA GLN A 209 6.11 -2.00 3.96
C GLN A 209 4.59 -1.92 3.92
N SER A 210 4.03 -0.76 4.29
CA SER A 210 2.60 -0.49 4.02
C SER A 210 2.41 -0.33 2.51
N TRP A 211 1.46 -1.07 1.95
CA TRP A 211 1.22 -1.10 0.51
C TRP A 211 -0.27 -0.81 0.21
N PRO A 212 -0.59 0.43 -0.19
CA PRO A 212 -1.97 0.95 -0.24
C PRO A 212 -2.74 0.51 -1.50
N PHE A 213 -2.58 -0.75 -1.91
CA PHE A 213 -3.20 -1.30 -3.12
C PHE A 213 -3.85 -2.67 -2.84
N PRO A 214 -5.06 -2.70 -2.25
CA PRO A 214 -5.76 -1.57 -1.66
C PRO A 214 -5.32 -1.29 -0.22
N ASN A 215 -4.94 -2.30 0.56
CA ASN A 215 -4.69 -2.13 1.99
C ASN A 215 -3.75 -3.19 2.61
N GLN A 216 -2.66 -3.51 1.92
CA GLN A 216 -1.77 -4.59 2.31
C GLN A 216 -0.70 -4.13 3.30
N LEU A 217 -0.28 -5.01 4.20
CA LEU A 217 0.97 -4.91 4.94
C LEU A 217 1.91 -5.99 4.42
N MET A 218 2.86 -5.58 3.59
CA MET A 218 3.85 -6.48 3.00
C MET A 218 4.89 -6.85 4.05
N LEU A 219 5.08 -8.14 4.31
CA LEU A 219 6.07 -8.71 5.21
C LEU A 219 7.17 -9.33 4.35
N GLY A 220 8.31 -8.65 4.27
CA GLY A 220 9.44 -9.05 3.43
C GLY A 220 10.29 -10.14 4.08
N TYR A 221 10.59 -11.19 3.33
CA TYR A 221 11.43 -12.31 3.75
C TYR A 221 12.49 -12.65 2.71
N PHE A 222 13.58 -13.24 3.19
CA PHE A 222 14.48 -14.06 2.40
C PHE A 222 14.22 -15.54 2.71
N ALA A 223 14.36 -16.40 1.71
CA ALA A 223 14.33 -17.85 1.90
C ALA A 223 15.35 -18.54 0.99
N GLU A 224 15.86 -19.68 1.41
CA GLU A 224 16.83 -20.47 0.66
C GLU A 224 16.13 -21.65 -0.03
N TYR A 225 16.50 -21.93 -1.28
CA TYR A 225 15.98 -23.08 -2.02
C TYR A 225 16.35 -24.41 -1.34
N ALA A 226 15.36 -25.26 -1.11
CA ALA A 226 15.53 -26.56 -0.46
C ALA A 226 15.29 -27.76 -1.40
N GLY A 227 14.62 -27.57 -2.54
CA GLY A 227 14.35 -28.63 -3.51
C GLY A 227 13.16 -28.35 -4.42
N GLY A 228 12.87 -29.29 -5.33
CA GLY A 228 11.76 -29.20 -6.28
C GLY A 228 12.13 -28.57 -7.62
N ASP A 229 11.26 -28.75 -8.60
CA ASP A 229 11.37 -28.15 -9.93
C ASP A 229 10.38 -26.99 -10.05
N ILE A 230 10.71 -25.98 -10.85
CA ILE A 230 9.77 -24.88 -11.10
C ILE A 230 8.59 -25.43 -11.89
N VAL A 231 7.41 -25.36 -11.29
CA VAL A 231 6.12 -25.67 -11.91
C VAL A 231 5.18 -24.50 -11.57
N CYS A 232 4.92 -23.65 -12.55
CA CYS A 232 4.09 -22.46 -12.33
C CYS A 232 2.61 -22.83 -12.23
N ASP A 233 1.87 -22.20 -11.32
CA ASP A 233 0.43 -22.09 -11.47
C ASP A 233 0.12 -21.14 -12.64
N GLU A 234 -0.37 -21.70 -13.75
CA GLU A 234 -0.64 -20.95 -14.98
C GLU A 234 -1.74 -19.89 -14.83
N ILE A 235 -2.53 -19.93 -13.74
CA ILE A 235 -3.54 -18.91 -13.45
C ILE A 235 -2.88 -17.62 -12.96
N GLU A 236 -1.90 -17.73 -12.07
CA GLU A 236 -1.31 -16.59 -11.38
C GLU A 236 0.06 -16.20 -11.95
N ILE A 237 0.87 -17.19 -12.35
CA ILE A 237 2.26 -17.03 -12.77
C ILE A 237 2.42 -17.42 -14.24
N ALA A 238 2.72 -16.43 -15.08
CA ALA A 238 2.92 -16.64 -16.50
C ALA A 238 4.32 -17.18 -16.85
N ASP A 239 5.32 -16.94 -16.00
CA ASP A 239 6.68 -17.48 -16.14
C ASP A 239 7.45 -17.28 -14.81
N ALA A 240 8.24 -18.27 -14.39
CA ALA A 240 9.18 -18.15 -13.27
C ALA A 240 10.52 -18.80 -13.61
N ARG A 241 11.63 -18.15 -13.24
CA ARG A 241 12.99 -18.62 -13.55
C ARG A 241 13.98 -18.24 -12.48
N TRP A 242 15.06 -19.00 -12.45
CA TRP A 242 16.29 -18.61 -11.78
C TRP A 242 17.04 -17.60 -12.66
N PHE A 243 17.41 -16.47 -12.07
CA PHE A 243 18.23 -15.45 -12.71
C PHE A 243 19.50 -15.24 -11.91
N HIS A 244 20.65 -15.24 -12.59
CA HIS A 244 21.91 -14.87 -11.96
C HIS A 244 21.86 -13.38 -11.56
N TYR A 245 22.40 -13.04 -10.39
CA TYR A 245 22.31 -11.67 -9.85
C TYR A 245 22.92 -10.58 -10.76
N SER A 246 23.84 -10.97 -11.65
CA SER A 246 24.49 -10.07 -12.62
C SER A 246 23.76 -9.96 -13.98
N ASP A 247 22.73 -10.78 -14.21
CA ASP A 247 21.97 -10.85 -15.47
C ASP A 247 20.46 -10.86 -15.16
N LEU A 248 20.02 -9.80 -14.48
CA LEU A 248 18.63 -9.67 -14.06
C LEU A 248 17.75 -9.08 -15.17
N PRO A 249 16.49 -9.54 -15.27
CA PRO A 249 15.50 -8.91 -16.14
C PRO A 249 15.06 -7.55 -15.57
N MET A 250 14.05 -6.94 -16.19
CA MET A 250 13.38 -5.79 -15.59
C MET A 250 12.72 -6.19 -14.26
N THR A 251 13.16 -5.57 -13.17
CA THR A 251 12.72 -5.82 -11.79
C THR A 251 12.05 -4.59 -11.17
N PRO A 252 11.27 -4.75 -10.09
CA PRO A 252 10.66 -3.64 -9.38
C PRO A 252 11.67 -2.61 -8.85
N PRO A 253 11.31 -1.32 -8.77
CA PRO A 253 12.19 -0.28 -8.25
C PRO A 253 12.41 -0.42 -6.74
N ILE A 254 13.47 0.20 -6.22
CA ILE A 254 13.81 0.21 -4.78
C ILE A 254 12.78 0.91 -3.89
N SER A 255 11.82 1.64 -4.47
CA SER A 255 10.66 2.17 -3.74
C SER A 255 9.66 1.08 -3.33
N SER A 256 9.74 -0.10 -3.94
CA SER A 256 8.95 -1.29 -3.57
C SER A 256 9.77 -2.26 -2.72
N ILE A 257 9.13 -2.94 -1.77
CA ILE A 257 9.79 -3.97 -0.95
C ILE A 257 10.41 -5.11 -1.78
N SER A 258 9.81 -5.47 -2.93
CA SER A 258 10.40 -6.43 -3.87
C SER A 258 11.75 -5.97 -4.41
N GLY A 259 11.83 -4.72 -4.87
CA GLY A 259 13.09 -4.12 -5.33
C GLY A 259 14.10 -3.97 -4.18
N GLN A 260 13.63 -3.67 -2.97
CA GLN A 260 14.50 -3.59 -1.79
C GLN A 260 15.10 -4.95 -1.41
N LEU A 261 14.32 -6.03 -1.43
CA LEU A 261 14.81 -7.40 -1.20
C LEU A 261 15.91 -7.77 -2.20
N ILE A 262 15.65 -7.57 -3.50
CA ILE A 262 16.60 -7.87 -4.59
C ILE A 262 17.91 -7.10 -4.39
N GLN A 263 17.83 -5.77 -4.23
CA GLN A 263 19.00 -4.91 -4.08
C GLN A 263 19.77 -5.21 -2.79
N HIS A 264 19.06 -5.50 -1.69
CA HIS A 264 19.67 -5.88 -0.43
C HIS A 264 20.45 -7.18 -0.59
N TYR A 265 19.88 -8.21 -1.21
CA TYR A 265 20.58 -9.48 -1.41
C TYR A 265 21.84 -9.32 -2.25
N ILE A 266 21.74 -8.63 -3.39
CA ILE A 266 22.89 -8.37 -4.30
C ILE A 266 24.04 -7.69 -3.56
N LYS A 267 23.73 -6.71 -2.70
CA LYS A 267 24.74 -5.97 -1.94
C LYS A 267 25.49 -6.85 -0.92
N HIS A 268 24.87 -7.95 -0.46
CA HIS A 268 25.40 -8.83 0.59
C HIS A 268 25.84 -10.21 0.07
N LEU A 269 25.96 -10.39 -1.25
CA LEU A 269 26.57 -11.59 -1.85
C LEU A 269 28.11 -11.65 -1.69
N ASN A 270 28.73 -10.61 -1.12
CA ASN A 270 30.18 -10.51 -0.87
C ASN A 270 30.55 -10.89 0.57
#